data_AF-X1A3Q1-F1
#
_entry.id   AF-X1A3Q1-F1
#
_cell.length_a   1.000
_cell.length_b   1.000
_cell.length_c   1.000
_cell.angle_alpha   90.00
_cell.angle_beta   90.00
_cell.angle_gamma   90.00
#
_symmetry.space_group_name_H-M   'P 1'
#
loop_
_entity.id
_entity.type
_entity.pdbx_description
1 polymer ?
#
loop_
_entity_poly.entity_id
_entity_poly.type
_entity_poly.pdbx_seq_one_letter_code
_entity_poly.pdbx_strand_id
1 'polypeptide(L)'
;MNNTITYTICIDVRKLGGIKDIENKLKDKMQKAYKEIMVEILSKKEEKILGKGDYIKKGKNSRYLYTYFGLIRYSHYKAKGGDGKYTCPLDRQIGIEKNSSFSPNVQKRAVYLCVQYPYRQARDILSYELGCNVDHRSLWRLIQKKGIKLRKKRDDKVESLYTYAKPPKSDRRVREIVVIEADGTGISSQ
;
A
#
# COMPACT_ATOMS: atom_id res chain seq x y z
N MET A 1 27.85 9.71 10.45
CA MET A 1 26.50 10.32 10.47
C MET A 1 25.65 9.59 11.49
N ASN A 2 25.08 10.30 12.46
CA ASN A 2 24.22 9.70 13.48
C ASN A 2 22.92 9.23 12.79
N ASN A 3 22.70 7.92 12.68
CA ASN A 3 21.58 7.33 11.93
C ASN A 3 20.33 7.13 12.80
N THR A 4 20.30 7.79 13.96
CA THR A 4 19.24 7.72 14.96
C THR A 4 18.35 8.95 14.84
N ILE A 5 17.04 8.76 14.98
CA ILE A 5 16.05 9.84 15.07
C ILE A 5 15.41 9.72 16.46
N THR A 6 15.47 10.80 17.23
CA THR A 6 14.86 10.87 18.55
C THR A 6 13.73 11.89 18.50
N TYR A 7 12.57 11.53 19.03
CA TYR A 7 11.40 12.40 19.07
C TYR A 7 10.79 12.36 20.47
N THR A 8 10.56 13.54 21.05
CA THR A 8 10.00 13.68 22.40
C THR A 8 8.56 14.16 22.31
N ILE A 9 7.63 13.42 22.93
CA ILE A 9 6.22 13.81 23.00
C ILE A 9 5.95 14.43 24.36
N CYS A 10 5.59 15.71 24.38
CA CYS A 10 5.20 16.44 25.59
C CYS A 10 3.67 16.54 25.69
N ILE A 11 3.14 16.18 26.87
CA ILE A 11 1.71 16.21 27.19
C ILE A 11 1.52 16.97 28.49
N ASP A 12 0.63 17.97 28.46
CA ASP A 12 0.24 18.73 29.64
C ASP A 12 -0.90 18.00 30.36
N VAL A 13 -0.54 17.29 31.43
CA VAL A 13 -1.46 16.45 32.21
C VAL A 13 -2.56 17.27 32.89
N ARG A 14 -2.30 18.56 33.18
CA ARG A 14 -3.27 19.43 33.88
C ARG A 14 -4.49 19.78 33.02
N LYS A 15 -4.39 19.61 31.71
CA LYS A 15 -5.45 19.89 30.72
C LYS A 15 -6.21 18.63 30.28
N LEU A 16 -5.95 17.48 30.90
CA LEU A 16 -6.60 16.24 30.55
C LEU A 16 -7.79 16.00 31.49
N GLY A 17 -8.95 15.71 30.90
CA GLY A 17 -10.14 15.28 31.62
C GLY A 17 -10.11 13.78 31.89
N GLY A 18 -11.20 13.10 31.56
CA GLY A 18 -11.33 11.65 31.75
C GLY A 18 -10.48 10.83 30.76
N ILE A 19 -10.54 9.50 30.89
CA ILE A 19 -9.75 8.56 30.07
C ILE A 19 -9.88 8.81 28.56
N LYS A 20 -11.09 9.15 28.09
CA LYS A 20 -11.37 9.47 26.69
C LYS A 20 -10.54 10.65 26.18
N ASP A 21 -10.37 11.68 27.00
CA ASP A 21 -9.59 12.87 26.63
C ASP A 21 -8.10 12.56 26.60
N ILE A 22 -7.63 11.72 27.54
CA ILE A 22 -6.26 11.22 27.59
C ILE A 22 -5.94 10.42 26.31
N GLU A 23 -6.78 9.45 25.95
CA GLU A 23 -6.61 8.61 24.76
C GLU A 23 -6.60 9.43 23.47
N ASN A 24 -7.57 10.34 23.31
CA ASN A 24 -7.65 11.19 22.14
C ASN A 24 -6.42 12.09 22.02
N LYS A 25 -5.97 12.70 23.14
CA LYS A 25 -4.80 13.58 23.12
C LYS A 25 -3.51 12.83 22.81
N LEU A 26 -3.34 11.63 23.39
CA LEU A 26 -2.21 10.75 23.09
C LEU A 26 -2.20 10.35 21.62
N LYS A 27 -3.34 9.86 21.11
CA LYS A 27 -3.47 9.44 19.71
C LYS A 27 -3.09 10.58 18.75
N ASP A 28 -3.59 11.78 18.99
CA ASP A 28 -3.32 12.94 18.13
C ASP A 28 -1.83 13.33 18.13
N LYS A 29 -1.21 13.37 19.32
CA LYS A 29 0.22 13.66 19.49
C LYS A 29 1.10 12.58 18.86
N MET A 30 0.80 11.31 19.10
CA MET A 30 1.53 10.18 18.52
C MET A 30 1.40 10.15 17.01
N GLN A 31 0.21 10.38 16.45
CA GLN A 31 0.02 10.45 15.00
C GLN A 31 0.84 11.56 14.38
N LYS A 32 0.87 12.76 14.98
CA LYS A 32 1.71 13.86 14.49
C LYS A 32 3.19 13.48 14.51
N ALA A 33 3.67 12.94 15.64
CA ALA A 33 5.05 12.50 15.80
C ALA A 33 5.44 11.45 14.73
N TYR A 34 4.62 10.42 14.55
CA TYR A 34 4.89 9.37 13.57
C TYR A 34 4.92 9.87 12.14
N LYS A 35 4.03 10.80 11.77
CA LYS A 35 4.04 11.43 10.44
C LYS A 35 5.36 12.17 10.19
N GLU A 36 5.82 12.94 11.16
CA GLU A 36 7.08 13.70 11.08
C GLU A 36 8.29 12.77 11.00
N ILE A 37 8.39 11.79 11.90
CA ILE A 37 9.44 10.76 11.90
C ILE A 37 9.47 10.01 10.56
N MET A 38 8.31 9.61 10.04
CA MET A 38 8.22 8.88 8.78
C MET A 38 8.77 9.72 7.62
N VAL A 39 8.40 11.00 7.53
CA VAL A 39 8.91 11.89 6.48
C VAL A 39 10.42 12.09 6.60
N GLU A 40 10.94 12.24 7.82
CA GLU A 40 12.38 12.37 8.07
C GLU A 40 13.15 11.11 7.66
N ILE A 41 12.65 9.92 8.04
CA ILE A 41 13.24 8.63 7.63
C ILE A 41 13.29 8.53 6.11
N LEU A 42 12.21 8.90 5.42
CA LEU A 42 12.14 8.84 3.96
C LEU A 42 13.15 9.81 3.32
N SER A 43 13.30 11.03 3.86
CA SER A 43 14.30 12.01 3.40
C SER A 43 15.73 11.49 3.57
N LYS A 44 16.07 11.00 4.77
CA LYS A 44 17.40 10.43 5.07
C LYS A 44 17.71 9.21 4.20
N LYS A 45 16.71 8.35 3.96
CA LYS A 45 16.86 7.24 3.02
C LYS A 45 17.13 7.72 1.61
N GLU A 46 16.39 8.71 1.12
CA GLU A 46 16.60 9.26 -0.21
C GLU A 46 17.98 9.88 -0.40
N GLU A 47 18.45 10.66 0.58
CA GLU A 47 19.82 11.21 0.59
C GLU A 47 20.86 10.11 0.49
N LYS A 48 20.69 9.01 1.24
CA LYS A 48 21.58 7.85 1.18
C LYS A 48 21.54 7.13 -0.16
N ILE A 49 20.38 7.04 -0.82
CA ILE A 49 20.27 6.43 -2.16
C ILE A 49 20.99 7.29 -3.19
N LEU A 50 20.73 8.60 -3.18
CA LEU A 50 21.27 9.53 -4.18
C LEU A 50 22.77 9.81 -3.95
N GLY A 51 23.24 9.74 -2.70
CA GLY A 51 24.65 9.91 -2.34
C GLY A 51 25.58 8.81 -2.87
N LYS A 52 25.04 7.69 -3.36
CA LYS A 52 25.85 6.63 -4.00
C LYS A 52 26.37 7.01 -5.38
N GLY A 53 25.82 8.05 -6.01
CA GLY A 53 26.22 8.47 -7.37
C GLY A 53 25.56 7.66 -8.50
N ASP A 54 24.79 6.61 -8.20
CA ASP A 54 24.10 5.76 -9.19
C ASP A 54 23.00 6.48 -10.00
N TYR A 55 22.62 7.70 -9.59
CA TYR A 55 21.45 8.41 -10.09
C TYR A 55 21.73 9.89 -10.35
N ILE A 56 21.31 10.36 -11.54
CA ILE A 56 21.30 11.78 -11.88
C ILE A 56 19.95 12.38 -11.51
N LYS A 57 19.94 13.34 -10.58
CA LYS A 57 18.72 14.04 -10.15
C LYS A 57 18.12 14.85 -11.32
N LYS A 58 16.81 14.78 -11.52
CA LYS A 58 16.11 15.48 -12.62
C LYS A 58 14.99 16.40 -12.15
N GLY A 59 14.32 16.05 -11.06
CA GLY A 59 13.31 16.91 -10.45
C GLY A 59 12.85 16.35 -9.12
N LYS A 60 12.37 17.21 -8.23
CA LYS A 60 11.82 16.84 -6.92
C LYS A 60 10.31 17.02 -6.96
N ASN A 61 9.58 15.95 -6.68
CA ASN A 61 8.12 15.96 -6.62
C ASN A 61 7.67 15.66 -5.18
N SER A 62 6.48 16.12 -4.81
CA SER A 62 5.83 15.69 -3.56
C SER A 62 4.61 14.86 -3.88
N ARG A 63 4.31 13.90 -3.01
CA ARG A 63 3.10 13.07 -3.12
C ARG A 63 2.53 12.68 -1.76
N TYR A 64 1.24 12.37 -1.77
CA TYR A 64 0.53 11.86 -0.61
C TYR A 64 0.59 10.33 -0.56
N LEU A 65 0.68 9.78 0.66
CA LEU A 65 0.70 8.34 0.93
C LEU A 65 -0.08 8.03 2.21
N TYR A 66 -1.07 7.14 2.10
CA TYR A 66 -1.75 6.55 3.24
C TYR A 66 -0.85 5.48 3.90
N THR A 67 -0.51 5.72 5.16
CA THR A 67 0.26 4.83 6.03
C THR A 67 -0.57 4.46 7.26
N TYR A 68 -0.11 3.52 8.08
CA TYR A 68 -0.76 3.22 9.36
C TYR A 68 -0.83 4.41 10.32
N PHE A 69 0.04 5.40 10.13
CA PHE A 69 0.08 6.62 10.94
C PHE A 69 -0.74 7.76 10.32
N GLY A 70 -1.55 7.43 9.30
CA GLY A 70 -2.36 8.37 8.55
C GLY A 70 -1.70 8.84 7.26
N LEU A 71 -2.28 9.90 6.68
CA LEU A 71 -1.84 10.50 5.44
C LEU A 71 -0.57 11.33 5.67
N ILE A 72 0.51 10.97 4.98
CA ILE A 72 1.74 11.77 4.93
C ILE A 72 1.89 12.42 3.56
N ARG A 73 2.55 13.58 3.53
CA ARG A 73 3.10 14.18 2.31
C ARG A 73 4.61 14.09 2.40
N TYR A 74 5.23 13.37 1.46
CA TYR A 74 6.69 13.29 1.38
C TYR A 74 7.16 13.70 -0.01
N SER A 75 8.43 14.08 -0.10
CA SER A 75 9.05 14.41 -1.38
C SER A 75 9.97 13.29 -1.83
N HIS A 76 10.08 13.14 -3.14
CA HIS A 76 10.98 12.19 -3.78
C HIS A 76 11.57 12.77 -5.07
N TYR A 77 12.77 12.33 -5.44
CA TYR A 77 13.39 12.70 -6.70
C TYR A 77 12.97 11.76 -7.83
N LYS A 78 12.56 12.37 -8.94
CA LYS A 78 12.67 11.74 -10.25
C LYS A 78 14.14 11.80 -10.65
N ALA A 79 14.73 10.65 -10.93
CA ALA A 79 16.12 10.52 -11.29
C ALA A 79 16.32 9.55 -12.47
N LYS A 80 17.43 9.73 -13.20
CA LYS A 80 17.85 8.85 -14.29
C LYS A 80 18.94 7.92 -13.76
N GLY A 81 18.71 6.60 -13.83
CA GLY A 81 19.70 5.60 -13.44
C GLY A 81 20.75 5.36 -14.53
N GLY A 82 21.76 4.54 -14.23
CA GLY A 82 22.80 4.13 -15.20
C GLY A 82 22.25 3.41 -16.44
N ASP A 83 21.07 2.78 -16.34
CA ASP A 83 20.35 2.17 -17.46
C ASP A 83 19.66 3.19 -18.39
N GLY A 84 19.79 4.49 -18.09
CA GLY A 84 19.16 5.58 -18.82
C GLY A 84 17.67 5.75 -18.57
N LYS A 85 17.03 4.93 -17.72
CA LYS A 85 15.59 5.00 -17.46
C LYS A 85 15.28 5.97 -16.32
N TYR A 86 14.16 6.68 -16.46
CA TYR A 86 13.64 7.54 -15.41
C TYR A 86 12.91 6.71 -14.35
N THR A 87 13.32 6.87 -13.09
CA THR A 87 12.71 6.18 -11.94
C THR A 87 12.55 7.14 -10.76
N CYS A 88 11.84 6.69 -9.74
CA CYS A 88 11.80 7.31 -8.41
C CYS A 88 12.54 6.37 -7.47
N PRO A 89 13.84 6.58 -7.20
CA PRO A 89 14.67 5.60 -6.50
C PRO A 89 14.16 5.28 -5.09
N LEU A 90 13.68 6.30 -4.36
CA LEU A 90 13.08 6.13 -3.04
C LEU A 90 11.87 5.19 -3.09
N ASP A 91 10.86 5.49 -3.91
CA ASP A 91 9.63 4.69 -4.04
C ASP A 91 9.95 3.23 -4.40
N ARG A 92 10.91 3.02 -5.31
CA ARG A 92 11.36 1.66 -5.70
C ARG A 92 11.97 0.93 -4.51
N GLN A 93 12.83 1.59 -3.74
CA GLN A 93 13.51 0.97 -2.60
C GLN A 93 12.55 0.61 -1.46
N ILE A 94 11.54 1.45 -1.20
CA ILE A 94 10.56 1.21 -0.13
C ILE A 94 9.34 0.40 -0.60
N GLY A 95 9.34 -0.05 -1.86
CA GLY A 95 8.31 -0.95 -2.40
C GLY A 95 6.95 -0.30 -2.65
N ILE A 96 6.90 1.02 -2.89
CA ILE A 96 5.66 1.70 -3.29
C ILE A 96 5.42 1.46 -4.77
N GLU A 97 4.28 0.84 -5.10
CA GLU A 97 3.87 0.69 -6.49
C GLU A 97 3.69 2.06 -7.17
N LYS A 98 4.08 2.13 -8.46
CA LYS A 98 3.82 3.31 -9.29
C LYS A 98 2.33 3.69 -9.22
N ASN A 99 2.08 4.98 -9.00
CA ASN A 99 0.76 5.61 -8.87
C ASN A 99 -0.11 5.06 -7.72
N SER A 100 0.47 4.40 -6.70
CA SER A 100 -0.30 3.92 -5.54
C SER A 100 -0.38 4.95 -4.43
N SER A 101 -1.58 5.40 -4.05
CA SER A 101 -1.77 6.28 -2.88
C SER A 101 -1.60 5.58 -1.52
N PHE A 102 -1.48 4.25 -1.50
CA PHE A 102 -1.40 3.46 -0.26
C PHE A 102 -0.03 2.80 -0.11
N SER A 103 0.49 2.79 1.12
CA SER A 103 1.65 1.97 1.50
C SER A 103 1.32 0.47 1.40
N PRO A 104 2.31 -0.43 1.25
CA PRO A 104 2.05 -1.86 1.04
C PRO A 104 1.16 -2.51 2.11
N ASN A 105 1.34 -2.13 3.37
CA ASN A 105 0.54 -2.68 4.46
C ASN A 105 -0.90 -2.13 4.45
N VAL A 106 -1.06 -0.83 4.19
CA VAL A 106 -2.40 -0.25 4.05
C VAL A 106 -3.13 -0.80 2.82
N GLN A 107 -2.42 -1.11 1.73
CA GLN A 107 -3.03 -1.80 0.58
C GLN A 107 -3.60 -3.16 0.99
N LYS A 108 -2.85 -3.97 1.76
CA LYS A 108 -3.33 -5.27 2.23
C LYS A 108 -4.58 -5.12 3.08
N ARG A 109 -4.58 -4.17 4.02
CA ARG A 109 -5.74 -3.88 4.88
C ARG A 109 -6.94 -3.39 4.06
N ALA A 110 -6.73 -2.47 3.13
CA ALA A 110 -7.76 -1.96 2.23
C ALA A 110 -8.38 -3.07 1.37
N VAL A 111 -7.56 -3.96 0.81
CA VAL A 111 -8.03 -5.11 0.03
C VAL A 111 -8.89 -6.03 0.89
N TYR A 112 -8.40 -6.39 2.09
CA TYR A 112 -9.16 -7.21 3.03
C TYR A 112 -10.55 -6.60 3.32
N LEU A 113 -10.59 -5.31 3.66
CA LEU A 113 -11.85 -4.63 3.97
C LEU A 113 -12.80 -4.59 2.77
N CYS A 114 -12.32 -4.34 1.55
CA CYS A 114 -13.19 -4.28 0.37
C CYS A 114 -13.69 -5.65 -0.11
N VAL A 115 -13.06 -6.74 0.34
CA VAL A 115 -13.57 -8.11 0.09
C VAL A 115 -14.70 -8.44 1.06
N GLN A 116 -14.68 -7.88 2.26
CA GLN A 116 -15.65 -8.17 3.32
C GLN A 116 -16.81 -7.16 3.36
N TYR A 117 -16.60 -5.94 2.90
CA TYR A 117 -17.55 -4.84 3.05
C TYR A 117 -17.71 -4.02 1.74
N PRO A 118 -18.89 -3.43 1.51
CA PRO A 118 -19.07 -2.40 0.49
C PRO A 118 -18.07 -1.25 0.62
N TYR A 119 -17.67 -0.64 -0.49
CA TYR A 119 -16.60 0.37 -0.53
C TYR A 119 -16.76 1.54 0.44
N ARG A 120 -18.01 1.97 0.71
CA ARG A 120 -18.30 3.06 1.65
C ARG A 120 -18.04 2.63 3.10
N GLN A 121 -18.48 1.44 3.49
CA GLN A 121 -18.21 0.91 4.83
C GLN A 121 -16.72 0.59 5.01
N ALA A 122 -16.08 -0.01 4.00
CA ALA A 122 -14.63 -0.25 4.01
C ALA A 122 -13.83 1.07 4.16
N ARG A 123 -14.29 2.15 3.50
CA ARG A 123 -13.73 3.49 3.65
C ARG A 123 -13.87 3.99 5.09
N ASP A 124 -15.04 3.87 5.70
CA ASP A 124 -15.29 4.43 7.03
C ASP A 124 -14.43 3.72 8.08
N ILE A 125 -14.37 2.38 8.02
CA ILE A 125 -13.51 1.57 8.89
C ILE A 125 -12.04 1.96 8.70
N LEU A 126 -11.55 2.00 7.45
CA LEU A 126 -10.16 2.32 7.19
C LEU A 126 -9.82 3.76 7.61
N SER A 127 -10.73 4.71 7.40
CA SER A 127 -10.51 6.11 7.79
C SER A 127 -10.36 6.26 9.31
N TYR A 128 -11.18 5.51 10.06
CA TYR A 128 -11.09 5.44 11.52
C TYR A 128 -9.75 4.84 11.98
N GLU A 129 -9.33 3.72 11.39
CA GLU A 129 -8.06 3.06 11.70
C GLU A 129 -6.86 3.97 11.42
N LEU A 130 -6.85 4.66 10.28
CA LEU A 130 -5.73 5.51 9.86
C LEU A 130 -5.75 6.90 10.52
N GLY A 131 -6.85 7.29 11.18
CA GLY A 131 -7.06 8.65 11.69
C GLY A 131 -7.02 9.72 10.61
N CYS A 132 -7.44 9.40 9.38
CA CYS A 132 -7.54 10.36 8.29
C CYS A 132 -8.59 9.91 7.27
N ASN A 133 -9.17 10.87 6.55
CA ASN A 133 -10.20 10.57 5.55
C ASN A 133 -9.59 9.83 4.34
N VAL A 134 -10.07 8.62 4.09
CA VAL A 134 -9.77 7.84 2.89
C VAL A 134 -10.88 8.07 1.86
N ASP A 135 -10.54 8.24 0.60
CA ASP A 135 -11.55 8.31 -0.46
C ASP A 135 -11.98 6.91 -0.91
N HIS A 136 -13.30 6.63 -0.89
CA HIS A 136 -13.87 5.38 -1.41
C HIS A 136 -13.51 5.10 -2.88
N ARG A 137 -13.37 6.14 -3.73
CA ARG A 137 -12.95 5.93 -5.13
C ARG A 137 -11.49 5.49 -5.20
N SER A 138 -10.66 5.88 -4.25
CA SER A 138 -9.28 5.40 -4.13
C SER A 138 -9.23 3.92 -3.76
N LEU A 139 -10.14 3.44 -2.90
CA LEU A 139 -10.33 2.01 -2.63
C LEU A 139 -10.79 1.26 -3.86
N TRP A 140 -11.82 1.76 -4.55
CA TRP A 140 -12.30 1.16 -5.81
C TRP A 140 -11.19 1.04 -6.85
N ARG A 141 -10.41 2.11 -7.09
CA ARG A 141 -9.26 2.08 -8.03
C ARG A 141 -8.21 1.05 -7.61
N LEU A 142 -7.92 0.93 -6.31
CA LEU A 142 -6.99 -0.08 -5.78
C LEU A 142 -7.49 -1.50 -6.11
N ILE A 143 -8.76 -1.78 -5.82
CA ILE A 143 -9.37 -3.09 -6.10
C ILE A 143 -9.39 -3.40 -7.58
N GLN A 144 -9.80 -2.45 -8.43
CA GLN A 144 -9.80 -2.65 -9.88
C GLN A 144 -8.39 -2.97 -10.40
N LYS A 145 -7.37 -2.21 -9.96
CA LYS A 145 -5.98 -2.46 -10.35
C LYS A 145 -5.48 -3.85 -9.93
N LYS A 146 -5.80 -4.28 -8.70
CA LYS A 146 -5.39 -5.61 -8.20
C LYS A 146 -6.19 -6.72 -8.90
N GLY A 147 -7.49 -6.53 -9.12
CA GLY A 147 -8.37 -7.46 -9.81
C GLY A 147 -7.95 -7.69 -11.25
N ILE A 148 -7.61 -6.64 -12.01
CA ILE A 148 -7.09 -6.77 -13.38
C ILE A 148 -5.80 -7.61 -13.40
N LYS A 149 -4.86 -7.36 -12.47
CA LYS A 149 -3.62 -8.16 -12.37
C LYS A 149 -3.90 -9.63 -12.06
N LEU A 150 -4.89 -9.92 -11.21
CA LEU A 150 -5.27 -11.29 -10.87
C LEU A 150 -5.99 -12.01 -12.03
N ARG A 151 -6.90 -11.31 -12.72
CA ARG A 151 -7.57 -11.82 -13.92
C ARG A 151 -6.55 -12.15 -15.01
N LYS A 152 -5.65 -11.22 -15.34
CA LYS A 152 -4.61 -11.47 -16.34
C LYS A 152 -3.76 -12.71 -16.01
N LYS A 153 -3.34 -12.87 -14.74
CA LYS A 153 -2.61 -14.09 -14.31
C LYS A 153 -3.43 -15.37 -14.46
N ARG A 154 -4.74 -15.30 -14.27
CA ARG A 154 -5.65 -16.43 -14.49
C ARG A 154 -5.75 -16.72 -15.98
N ASP A 155 -5.95 -15.70 -16.80
CA ASP A 155 -6.09 -15.81 -18.26
C ASP A 155 -4.80 -16.38 -18.88
N ASP A 156 -3.63 -15.84 -18.51
CA ASP A 156 -2.32 -16.37 -18.93
C ASP A 156 -2.16 -17.86 -18.57
N LYS A 157 -2.65 -18.28 -17.39
CA LYS A 157 -2.62 -19.68 -16.97
C LYS A 157 -3.56 -20.55 -17.81
N VAL A 158 -4.77 -20.06 -18.09
CA VAL A 158 -5.76 -20.76 -18.91
C VAL A 158 -5.26 -20.90 -20.34
N GLU A 159 -4.77 -19.83 -20.95
CA GLU A 159 -4.19 -19.84 -22.29
C GLU A 159 -3.01 -20.81 -22.37
N SER A 160 -2.16 -20.87 -21.34
CA SER A 160 -1.05 -21.83 -21.33
C SER A 160 -1.47 -23.31 -21.36
N LEU A 161 -2.66 -23.63 -20.85
CA LEU A 161 -3.23 -24.97 -20.91
C LEU A 161 -3.69 -25.31 -22.33
N TYR A 162 -4.33 -24.36 -23.02
CA TYR A 162 -4.88 -24.56 -24.36
C TYR A 162 -3.81 -24.50 -25.46
N THR A 163 -2.92 -23.50 -25.40
CA THR A 163 -1.95 -23.22 -26.47
C THR A 163 -0.74 -24.14 -26.42
N TYR A 164 -0.22 -24.43 -25.22
CA TYR A 164 1.01 -25.21 -25.06
C TYR A 164 0.76 -26.63 -24.57
N ALA A 165 -0.51 -27.05 -24.42
CA ALA A 165 -0.93 -28.32 -23.84
C ALA A 165 -0.19 -28.64 -22.52
N LYS A 166 0.27 -27.60 -21.80
CA LYS A 166 1.15 -27.80 -20.64
C LYS A 166 0.30 -28.36 -19.51
N PRO A 167 0.46 -29.63 -19.13
CA PRO A 167 -0.40 -30.19 -18.10
C PRO A 167 -0.21 -29.41 -16.80
N PRO A 168 -1.30 -29.16 -16.03
CA PRO A 168 -1.16 -28.60 -14.71
C PRO A 168 -0.26 -29.52 -13.87
N LYS A 169 0.38 -28.98 -12.84
CA LYS A 169 1.16 -29.80 -11.90
C LYS A 169 0.25 -30.89 -11.33
N SER A 170 0.53 -32.14 -11.64
CA SER A 170 -0.17 -33.31 -11.11
C SER A 170 0.76 -34.13 -10.23
N ASP A 171 0.17 -34.84 -9.27
CA ASP A 171 0.82 -36.02 -8.70
C ASP A 171 0.82 -37.14 -9.75
N ARG A 172 1.79 -38.06 -9.71
CA ARG A 172 1.88 -39.20 -10.64
C ARG A 172 0.73 -40.22 -10.48
N ARG A 173 -0.31 -39.88 -9.71
CA ARG A 173 -1.42 -40.77 -9.41
C ARG A 173 -2.42 -40.72 -10.55
N VAL A 174 -2.61 -41.87 -11.20
CA VAL A 174 -3.68 -42.08 -12.16
C VAL A 174 -4.99 -42.23 -11.38
N ARG A 175 -6.03 -41.53 -11.83
CA ARG A 175 -7.38 -41.57 -11.25
C ARG A 175 -8.31 -42.12 -12.32
N GLU A 176 -9.08 -43.16 -11.99
CA GLU A 176 -10.06 -43.75 -12.93
C GLU A 176 -11.28 -42.83 -13.14
N ILE A 177 -11.63 -42.04 -12.13
CA ILE A 177 -12.77 -41.13 -12.16
C ILE A 177 -12.30 -39.71 -11.82
N VAL A 178 -12.71 -38.74 -12.65
CA VAL A 178 -12.57 -37.32 -12.39
C VAL A 178 -13.96 -36.73 -12.19
N VAL A 179 -14.23 -36.24 -10.98
CA VAL A 179 -15.48 -35.55 -10.67
C VAL A 179 -15.22 -34.04 -10.73
N ILE A 180 -16.07 -33.33 -11.48
CA ILE A 180 -16.06 -31.87 -11.57
C ILE A 180 -17.43 -31.40 -11.09
N GLU A 181 -17.42 -30.61 -10.02
CA GLU A 181 -18.63 -29.92 -9.54
C GLU A 181 -18.62 -28.47 -10.06
N ALA A 182 -19.74 -28.04 -10.61
CA ALA A 182 -19.94 -26.68 -11.10
C ALA A 182 -21.15 -26.07 -10.40
N ASP A 183 -20.93 -24.98 -9.67
CA ASP A 183 -21.98 -24.19 -9.02
C ASP A 183 -22.09 -22.80 -9.65
N GLY A 184 -23.31 -22.29 -9.74
CA GLY A 184 -23.65 -21.03 -10.40
C GLY A 184 -24.23 -20.01 -9.42
N THR A 185 -23.62 -18.83 -9.33
CA THR A 185 -24.16 -17.71 -8.55
C THR A 185 -24.65 -16.60 -9.48
N GLY A 186 -25.95 -16.30 -9.43
CA GLY A 186 -26.52 -15.16 -10.12
C GLY A 186 -26.13 -13.84 -9.44
N ILE A 187 -25.54 -12.92 -10.20
CA ILE A 187 -25.29 -11.55 -9.74
C ILE A 187 -26.09 -10.57 -10.61
N SER A 188 -26.82 -9.66 -9.97
CA SER A 188 -27.43 -8.53 -10.67
C SER A 188 -26.33 -7.55 -11.07
N SER A 189 -25.98 -7.50 -12.35
CA SER A 189 -25.09 -6.48 -12.90
C SER A 189 -25.93 -5.33 -13.45
N GLN A 190 -25.79 -4.13 -12.87
CA GLN A 190 -26.27 -2.88 -13.46
C GLN A 190 -25.24 -2.29 -14.42
#